data_AF-A0A1B9G5T5-F1
#
_entry.id   AF-A0A1B9G5T5-F1
#
_cell.length_a   1.000
_cell.length_b   1.000
_cell.length_c   1.000
_cell.angle_alpha   90.00
_cell.angle_beta   90.00
_cell.angle_gamma   90.00
#
_symmetry.space_group_name_H-M   'P 1'
#
loop_
_entity.id
_entity.type
_entity.pdbx_description
1 polymer ?
#
loop_
_entity_poly.entity_id
_entity_poly.type
_entity_poly.pdbx_seq_one_letter_code
_entity_poly.pdbx_strand_id
1 'polypeptide(L)'
;MISTISALLGGGTLTSLSTNIKLDELLSLAIRMALIGLFAAAVRHVFGSTKSRLYDAIFPTAHILATDPAFEWIMSYLAQSNQAQRQLKSFRLITADARQSKRDDANRLRTSTKKVEGLTIARKDATFVEDVVGQISPVNEQAIFINHKGTYLWITRRSKGYANSDPNERDEHIEITGLSVQPEGIKQFILDAHAMFFKKADNELLIFNVSPYTGNWIDPIHRPSRSWSSVILPESDKAPLLRDVKNFLSDEEKAWYGARGIPHRRGYLLHGRPGSGKTTLATAIASQLGLDIYIVNPAARGMDDGKLNKAFRNCPPQNMILIEDIDCVMPPRPKRVDNDDEDDDDSFGTNDTADPGKYGLARSTVTLSGLLNAIDGVSSQEDCILFATTNHPDRLDSALSRPGRFDLQLSFKDATFDQAKALFKHFFPLSDFANHPNATARVVDEKESPEVIQSEEDLDALAHQFAEGVFFPSPSEESQNGEGKVKVEIEFGLSMAALQGFLLTHKKTPRLAAEKSSEWSNNLRQEQEERERKKLARRAEREKLKEANGNLTPVIEKDSVGK
;
A
#
# COMPACT_ATOMS: atom_id res chain seq x y z
N MET A 1 -38.20 50.85 -40.84
CA MET A 1 -37.39 52.05 -40.58
C MET A 1 -37.31 53.03 -41.75
N ILE A 2 -37.50 52.60 -43.01
CA ILE A 2 -37.52 53.52 -44.17
C ILE A 2 -38.91 54.14 -44.41
N SER A 3 -40.01 53.44 -44.06
CA SER A 3 -41.37 53.99 -44.19
C SER A 3 -41.72 55.03 -43.11
N THR A 4 -41.01 55.03 -41.97
CA THR A 4 -41.28 55.93 -40.83
C THR A 4 -40.68 57.32 -41.03
N ILE A 5 -39.72 57.48 -41.94
CA ILE A 5 -39.06 58.76 -42.23
C ILE A 5 -39.86 59.59 -43.26
N SER A 6 -40.68 58.94 -44.09
CA SER A 6 -41.53 59.61 -45.08
C SER A 6 -42.69 60.42 -44.46
N ALA A 7 -43.00 60.21 -43.18
CA ALA A 7 -44.09 60.89 -42.48
C ALA A 7 -43.64 62.14 -41.70
N LEU A 8 -42.33 62.34 -41.50
CA LEU A 8 -41.79 63.48 -40.74
C LEU A 8 -41.43 64.68 -41.63
N LEU A 9 -41.34 64.48 -42.94
CA LEU A 9 -41.04 65.51 -43.93
C LEU A 9 -42.32 65.77 -44.72
N GLY A 10 -43.05 66.81 -44.29
CA GLY A 10 -44.36 67.18 -44.82
C GLY A 10 -44.43 67.20 -46.35
N GLY A 11 -45.60 66.78 -46.86
CA GLY A 11 -45.88 66.66 -48.28
C GLY A 11 -45.54 67.92 -49.07
N GLY A 12 -44.76 67.72 -50.13
CA GLY A 12 -44.39 68.75 -51.09
C GLY A 12 -43.86 68.06 -52.35
N THR A 13 -44.46 68.40 -53.47
CA THR A 13 -44.30 67.82 -54.81
C THR A 13 -42.86 67.72 -55.31
N LEU A 14 -42.52 66.54 -55.85
CA LEU A 14 -41.30 66.21 -56.60
C LEU A 14 -41.24 66.96 -57.95
N THR A 15 -40.96 68.26 -57.96
CA THR A 15 -40.60 68.98 -59.21
C THR A 15 -39.82 70.27 -58.91
N SER A 16 -38.55 70.13 -58.50
CA SER A 16 -37.45 71.10 -58.76
C SER A 16 -36.20 70.71 -57.97
N LEU A 17 -35.55 69.61 -58.36
CA LEU A 17 -34.18 69.36 -57.92
C LEU A 17 -33.20 69.99 -58.92
N SER A 18 -33.09 71.32 -58.86
CA SER A 18 -31.91 72.03 -59.33
C SER A 18 -31.13 72.53 -58.12
N THR A 19 -29.94 71.94 -57.92
CA THR A 19 -28.73 72.59 -57.41
C THR A 19 -28.85 73.39 -56.11
N ASN A 20 -28.43 72.78 -55.00
CA ASN A 20 -27.39 73.30 -54.08
C ASN A 20 -27.44 72.56 -52.75
N ILE A 21 -27.17 71.26 -52.75
CA ILE A 21 -26.64 70.66 -51.52
C ILE A 21 -25.19 71.12 -51.48
N LYS A 22 -24.91 72.14 -50.65
CA LYS A 22 -23.54 72.62 -50.46
C LYS A 22 -22.71 71.44 -49.99
N LEU A 23 -21.56 71.21 -50.61
CA LEU A 23 -20.61 70.17 -50.23
C LEU A 23 -20.33 70.19 -48.71
N ASP A 24 -20.37 71.39 -48.12
CA ASP A 24 -20.25 71.66 -46.69
C ASP A 24 -21.33 70.97 -45.83
N GLU A 25 -22.58 70.87 -46.29
CA GLU A 25 -23.66 70.20 -45.55
C GLU A 25 -23.47 68.67 -45.54
N LEU A 26 -23.10 68.08 -46.68
CA LEU A 26 -22.78 66.65 -46.77
C LEU A 26 -21.53 66.30 -45.96
N LEU A 27 -20.51 67.15 -46.01
CA LEU A 27 -19.30 67.01 -45.21
C LEU A 27 -19.63 67.11 -43.71
N SER A 28 -20.49 68.05 -43.31
CA SER A 28 -20.92 68.19 -41.92
C SER A 28 -21.70 66.97 -41.42
N LEU A 29 -22.55 66.37 -42.26
CA LEU A 29 -23.29 65.15 -41.94
C LEU A 29 -22.36 63.94 -41.83
N ALA A 30 -21.40 63.81 -42.75
CA ALA A 30 -20.38 62.75 -42.72
C ALA A 30 -19.52 62.84 -41.44
N ILE A 31 -19.08 64.03 -41.06
CA ILE A 31 -18.32 64.27 -39.82
C ILE A 31 -19.16 63.91 -38.59
N ARG A 32 -20.44 64.31 -38.53
CA ARG A 32 -21.34 63.94 -37.42
C ARG A 32 -21.54 62.43 -37.32
N MET A 33 -21.72 61.74 -38.43
CA MET A 33 -21.82 60.27 -38.45
C MET A 33 -20.52 59.60 -38.01
N ALA A 34 -19.36 60.12 -38.42
CA ALA A 34 -18.06 59.63 -37.96
C ALA A 34 -17.87 59.84 -36.45
N LEU A 35 -18.28 60.99 -35.91
CA LEU A 35 -18.23 61.27 -34.47
C LEU A 35 -19.17 60.37 -33.67
N ILE A 36 -20.38 60.10 -34.16
CA ILE A 36 -21.31 59.15 -33.54
C ILE A 36 -20.72 57.73 -33.57
N GLY A 37 -20.10 57.32 -34.68
CA GLY A 37 -19.41 56.03 -34.80
C GLY A 37 -18.24 55.91 -33.82
N LEU A 38 -17.43 56.96 -33.69
CA LEU A 38 -16.33 57.02 -32.74
C LEU A 38 -16.82 56.98 -31.28
N PHE A 39 -17.89 57.71 -30.96
CA PHE A 39 -18.51 57.69 -29.64
C PHE A 39 -19.06 56.31 -29.31
N ALA A 40 -19.79 55.67 -30.23
CA ALA A 40 -20.31 54.32 -30.03
C ALA A 40 -19.19 53.28 -29.85
N ALA A 41 -18.09 53.40 -30.59
CA ALA A 41 -16.91 52.55 -30.42
C ALA A 41 -16.24 52.78 -29.05
N ALA A 42 -16.09 54.04 -28.62
CA ALA A 42 -15.55 54.41 -27.32
C ALA A 42 -16.41 53.86 -26.18
N VAL A 43 -17.74 54.02 -26.25
CA VAL A 43 -18.68 53.47 -25.26
C VAL A 43 -18.58 51.94 -25.21
N ARG A 44 -18.52 51.26 -26.35
CA ARG A 44 -18.36 49.79 -26.40
C ARG A 44 -17.05 49.34 -25.76
N HIS A 45 -15.96 50.06 -26.02
CA HIS A 45 -14.65 49.77 -25.45
C HIS A 45 -14.62 49.99 -23.93
N VAL A 46 -15.13 51.12 -23.46
CA VAL A 46 -15.22 51.45 -22.03
C VAL A 46 -16.13 50.45 -21.30
N PHE A 47 -17.30 50.15 -21.84
CA PHE A 47 -18.21 49.17 -21.24
C PHE A 47 -17.60 47.77 -21.19
N GLY A 48 -16.93 47.33 -22.26
CA GLY A 48 -16.21 46.07 -22.29
C GLY A 48 -15.09 46.00 -21.25
N SER A 49 -14.28 47.06 -21.14
CA SER A 49 -13.18 47.14 -20.17
C SER A 49 -13.69 47.16 -18.72
N THR A 50 -14.70 47.98 -18.42
CA THR A 50 -15.30 48.06 -17.08
C THR A 50 -15.98 46.74 -16.69
N LYS A 51 -16.68 46.10 -17.63
CA LYS A 51 -17.28 44.78 -17.41
C LYS A 51 -16.22 43.73 -17.09
N SER A 52 -15.11 43.68 -17.84
CA SER A 52 -14.02 42.73 -17.58
C SER A 52 -13.42 42.95 -16.20
N ARG A 53 -13.08 44.20 -15.85
CA ARG A 53 -12.50 44.52 -14.54
C ARG A 53 -13.43 44.17 -13.39
N LEU A 54 -14.73 44.42 -13.53
CA LEU A 54 -15.72 44.06 -12.52
C LEU A 54 -15.85 42.54 -12.39
N TYR A 55 -15.79 41.83 -13.52
CA TYR A 55 -15.80 40.37 -13.54
C TYR A 55 -14.58 39.81 -12.81
N ASP A 56 -13.37 40.25 -13.17
CA ASP A 56 -12.12 39.78 -12.56
C ASP A 56 -12.04 40.12 -11.05
N ALA A 57 -12.73 41.17 -10.61
CA ALA A 57 -12.78 41.57 -9.20
C ALA A 57 -13.74 40.74 -8.33
N ILE A 58 -14.80 40.18 -8.92
CA ILE A 58 -15.85 39.42 -8.20
C ILE A 58 -15.68 37.91 -8.38
N PHE A 59 -15.00 37.51 -9.46
CA PHE A 59 -14.88 36.13 -9.90
C PHE A 59 -13.40 35.74 -10.02
N PRO A 60 -12.72 35.42 -8.91
CA PRO A 60 -11.38 34.89 -8.95
C PRO A 60 -11.37 33.56 -9.70
N THR A 61 -10.36 33.38 -10.55
CA THR A 61 -10.16 32.18 -11.35
C THR A 61 -8.82 31.53 -11.01
N ALA A 62 -8.84 30.25 -10.67
CA ALA A 62 -7.66 29.42 -10.56
C ALA A 62 -7.46 28.61 -11.84
N HIS A 63 -6.23 28.56 -12.33
CA HIS A 63 -5.82 27.76 -13.49
C HIS A 63 -4.94 26.60 -13.02
N ILE A 64 -5.37 25.36 -13.26
CA ILE A 64 -4.62 24.15 -12.91
C ILE A 64 -4.22 23.44 -14.20
N LEU A 65 -2.92 23.31 -14.43
CA LEU A 65 -2.38 22.61 -15.60
C LEU A 65 -2.54 21.10 -15.47
N ALA A 66 -2.68 20.36 -16.58
CA ALA A 66 -2.73 18.90 -16.55
C ALA A 66 -1.45 18.22 -16.04
N THR A 67 -0.32 18.95 -16.02
CA THR A 67 0.93 18.49 -15.40
C THR A 67 0.90 18.54 -13.88
N ASP A 68 -0.01 19.33 -13.29
CA ASP A 68 -0.15 19.47 -11.85
C ASP A 68 -0.96 18.29 -11.26
N PRO A 69 -0.48 17.63 -10.19
CA PRO A 69 -1.24 16.59 -9.49
C PRO A 69 -2.67 17.01 -9.10
N ALA A 70 -2.90 18.29 -8.81
CA ALA A 70 -4.21 18.82 -8.46
C ALA A 70 -5.27 18.61 -9.55
N PHE A 71 -4.85 18.51 -10.81
CA PHE A 71 -5.73 18.20 -11.93
C PHE A 71 -6.49 16.88 -11.70
N GLU A 72 -5.78 15.82 -11.31
CA GLU A 72 -6.37 14.49 -11.08
C GLU A 72 -7.31 14.49 -9.87
N TRP A 73 -6.96 15.21 -8.80
CA TRP A 73 -7.80 15.33 -7.61
C TRP A 73 -9.17 15.94 -7.95
N ILE A 74 -9.15 17.03 -8.71
CA ILE A 74 -10.36 17.74 -9.14
C ILE A 74 -11.20 16.88 -10.08
N MET A 75 -10.56 16.22 -11.05
CA MET A 75 -11.28 15.34 -11.99
C MET A 75 -11.91 14.14 -11.28
N SER A 76 -11.21 13.55 -10.30
CA SER A 76 -11.75 12.49 -9.46
C SER A 76 -12.94 12.97 -8.61
N TYR A 77 -12.86 14.18 -8.05
CA TYR A 77 -13.97 14.80 -7.33
C TYR A 77 -15.20 15.00 -8.23
N LEU A 78 -15.01 15.54 -9.44
CA LEU A 78 -16.11 15.77 -10.40
C LEU A 78 -16.75 14.47 -10.88
N ALA A 79 -15.97 13.40 -11.04
CA ALA A 79 -16.47 12.09 -11.38
C ALA A 79 -17.40 11.51 -10.30
N GLN A 80 -17.13 11.82 -9.04
CA GLN A 80 -17.85 11.28 -7.88
C GLN A 80 -18.99 12.19 -7.40
N SER A 81 -18.92 13.47 -7.73
CA SER A 81 -19.91 14.46 -7.32
C SER A 81 -21.23 14.27 -8.06
N ASN A 82 -22.29 13.91 -7.33
CA ASN A 82 -23.65 13.82 -7.86
C ASN A 82 -24.12 15.13 -8.51
N GLN A 83 -23.68 16.29 -7.98
CA GLN A 83 -24.02 17.60 -8.56
C GLN A 83 -23.40 17.77 -9.94
N ALA A 84 -22.15 17.35 -10.11
CA ALA A 84 -21.43 17.44 -11.38
C ALA A 84 -21.97 16.43 -12.39
N GLN A 85 -22.14 15.17 -11.99
CA GLN A 85 -22.60 14.08 -12.88
C GLN A 85 -23.97 14.36 -13.50
N ARG A 86 -24.90 15.01 -12.77
CA ARG A 86 -26.22 15.39 -13.29
C ARG A 86 -26.18 16.45 -14.39
N GLN A 87 -25.09 17.21 -14.48
CA GLN A 87 -24.96 18.30 -15.46
C GLN A 87 -24.20 17.88 -16.71
N LEU A 88 -23.55 16.72 -16.71
CA LEU A 88 -22.77 16.23 -17.83
C LEU A 88 -23.67 15.97 -19.04
N LYS A 89 -23.39 16.66 -20.14
CA LYS A 89 -24.07 16.45 -21.44
C LYS A 89 -23.19 15.66 -22.39
N SER A 90 -21.88 15.93 -22.33
CA SER A 90 -20.84 15.19 -23.01
C SER A 90 -19.83 14.70 -21.98
N PHE A 91 -19.42 13.44 -22.12
CA PHE A 91 -18.44 12.84 -21.22
C PHE A 91 -17.40 12.04 -22.01
N ARG A 92 -16.17 12.07 -21.51
CA ARG A 92 -15.11 11.17 -21.92
C ARG A 92 -15.21 9.92 -21.05
N LEU A 93 -15.38 8.77 -21.67
CA LEU A 93 -15.28 7.48 -21.00
C LEU A 93 -13.80 7.12 -20.88
N ILE A 94 -13.33 6.95 -19.66
CA ILE A 94 -11.97 6.46 -19.41
C ILE A 94 -12.10 5.00 -18.98
N THR A 95 -11.84 4.07 -19.91
CA THR A 95 -11.89 2.61 -19.65
C THR A 95 -10.59 2.12 -19.03
N ALA A 96 -10.70 1.12 -18.14
CA ALA A 96 -9.59 0.62 -17.33
C ALA A 96 -8.40 0.08 -18.15
N ASP A 97 -8.64 -0.44 -19.35
CA ASP A 97 -7.59 -1.10 -20.17
C ASP A 97 -6.64 -0.09 -20.86
N ALA A 98 -7.10 1.14 -21.10
CA ALA A 98 -6.27 2.20 -21.70
C ALA A 98 -5.21 2.76 -20.73
N ARG A 99 -5.20 2.33 -19.46
CA ARG A 99 -4.28 2.80 -18.41
C ARG A 99 -2.99 1.98 -18.27
N GLN A 100 -2.90 0.81 -18.89
CA GLN A 100 -1.75 -0.10 -18.72
C GLN A 100 -0.40 0.44 -19.25
N SER A 101 -0.32 1.68 -19.72
CA SER A 101 0.90 2.27 -20.28
C SER A 101 1.46 3.48 -19.53
N LYS A 102 0.69 4.24 -18.74
CA LYS A 102 1.21 5.45 -18.05
C LYS A 102 0.34 5.79 -16.82
N ARG A 103 0.88 5.59 -15.62
CA ARG A 103 0.33 5.99 -14.31
C ARG A 103 -0.89 5.20 -13.86
N ASP A 104 -0.66 4.00 -13.34
CA ASP A 104 -1.65 3.30 -12.54
C ASP A 104 -1.79 4.00 -11.16
N ASP A 105 -3.03 4.00 -10.63
CA ASP A 105 -3.42 4.25 -9.22
C ASP A 105 -3.96 5.59 -8.74
N ALA A 106 -5.11 6.00 -9.29
CA ALA A 106 -5.93 7.03 -8.66
C ALA A 106 -7.46 6.85 -8.78
N ASN A 107 -7.94 6.00 -9.69
CA ASN A 107 -9.33 6.09 -10.15
C ASN A 107 -10.09 4.76 -10.17
N ARG A 108 -9.74 3.82 -9.29
CA ARG A 108 -10.60 2.66 -9.00
C ARG A 108 -11.78 3.10 -8.12
N LEU A 109 -12.80 3.67 -8.74
CA LEU A 109 -14.16 3.64 -8.19
C LEU A 109 -14.63 2.19 -8.18
N ARG A 110 -14.34 1.47 -7.09
CA ARG A 110 -15.01 0.20 -6.79
C ARG A 110 -16.49 0.51 -6.54
N THR A 111 -17.33 0.14 -7.49
CA THR A 111 -18.76 -0.01 -7.26
C THR A 111 -18.96 -1.15 -6.27
N SER A 112 -19.47 -0.81 -5.09
CA SER A 112 -20.13 -1.79 -4.23
C SER A 112 -21.38 -2.27 -4.95
N THR A 113 -21.33 -3.44 -5.55
CA THR A 113 -22.53 -4.26 -5.80
C THR A 113 -22.31 -5.63 -5.18
N LYS A 114 -22.86 -5.76 -3.98
CA LYS A 114 -23.07 -7.01 -3.28
C LYS A 114 -24.01 -7.87 -4.13
N LYS A 115 -23.55 -9.01 -4.63
CA LYS A 115 -24.39 -10.20 -4.86
C LYS A 115 -23.59 -11.47 -4.59
N VAL A 116 -23.84 -12.02 -3.40
CA VAL A 116 -23.62 -13.42 -3.03
C VAL A 116 -24.73 -14.19 -3.76
N GLU A 117 -24.57 -15.31 -4.49
CA GLU A 117 -24.05 -16.62 -4.08
C GLU A 117 -24.13 -17.60 -5.29
N GLY A 118 -23.34 -18.68 -5.30
CA GLY A 118 -23.77 -19.97 -5.85
C GLY A 118 -23.37 -20.35 -7.29
N LEU A 119 -22.26 -21.08 -7.40
CA LEU A 119 -21.96 -22.20 -8.29
C LEU A 119 -22.46 -22.23 -9.77
N THR A 120 -21.45 -22.28 -10.66
CA THR A 120 -21.24 -23.17 -11.83
C THR A 120 -21.84 -22.93 -13.22
N ILE A 121 -20.93 -23.17 -14.18
CA ILE A 121 -21.04 -23.71 -15.54
C ILE A 121 -21.17 -22.69 -16.68
N ALA A 122 -20.20 -22.82 -17.58
CA ALA A 122 -20.07 -22.16 -18.87
C ALA A 122 -21.39 -22.05 -19.63
N ARG A 123 -21.71 -20.81 -20.05
CA ARG A 123 -22.52 -20.58 -21.23
C ARG A 123 -21.70 -19.80 -22.25
N LYS A 124 -21.51 -20.44 -23.40
CA LYS A 124 -21.32 -19.78 -24.69
C LYS A 124 -22.44 -18.75 -24.82
N ASP A 125 -22.07 -17.49 -24.76
CA ASP A 125 -22.55 -16.40 -25.61
C ASP A 125 -21.78 -15.17 -25.11
N ALA A 126 -20.95 -14.61 -25.99
CA ALA A 126 -20.13 -13.45 -25.68
C ALA A 126 -21.01 -12.21 -25.51
N THR A 127 -21.67 -12.11 -24.36
CA THR A 127 -22.21 -10.85 -23.86
C THR A 127 -21.07 -10.08 -23.22
N PHE A 128 -20.90 -8.83 -23.66
CA PHE A 128 -19.94 -7.87 -23.11
C PHE A 128 -19.83 -8.02 -21.59
N VAL A 129 -18.60 -8.25 -21.12
CA VAL A 129 -18.26 -8.35 -19.71
C VAL A 129 -18.76 -7.10 -18.99
N GLU A 130 -19.64 -7.27 -17.99
CA GLU A 130 -20.25 -6.19 -17.18
C GLU A 130 -19.24 -5.39 -16.32
N ASP A 131 -17.93 -5.66 -16.45
CA ASP A 131 -16.87 -5.12 -15.58
C ASP A 131 -16.05 -3.95 -16.16
N VAL A 132 -16.51 -3.31 -17.25
CA VAL A 132 -15.85 -2.08 -17.74
C VAL A 132 -16.38 -0.86 -16.98
N VAL A 133 -15.90 -0.66 -15.75
CA VAL A 133 -16.18 0.56 -14.98
C VAL A 133 -15.38 1.72 -15.57
N GLY A 134 -15.96 2.45 -16.50
CA GLY A 134 -15.37 3.66 -17.04
C GLY A 134 -15.67 4.88 -16.17
N GLN A 135 -14.66 5.68 -15.84
CA GLN A 135 -14.88 6.95 -15.15
C GLN A 135 -15.42 7.97 -16.16
N ILE A 136 -16.56 8.57 -15.84
CA ILE A 136 -17.20 9.61 -16.64
C ILE A 136 -16.54 10.94 -16.31
N SER A 137 -15.69 11.40 -17.23
CA SER A 137 -15.00 12.69 -17.12
C SER A 137 -15.71 13.76 -17.95
N PRO A 138 -15.81 15.01 -17.47
CA PRO A 138 -16.22 16.16 -18.29
C PRO A 138 -15.39 16.28 -19.58
N VAL A 139 -16.05 16.61 -20.68
CA VAL A 139 -15.40 16.98 -21.96
C VAL A 139 -15.01 18.45 -21.96
N ASN A 140 -14.02 18.79 -22.78
CA ASN A 140 -13.53 20.16 -22.96
C ASN A 140 -14.68 21.14 -23.25
N GLU A 141 -14.55 22.36 -22.72
CA GLU A 141 -15.43 23.51 -22.91
C GLU A 141 -16.81 23.44 -22.23
N GLN A 142 -17.16 22.33 -21.56
CA GLN A 142 -18.34 22.27 -20.71
C GLN A 142 -18.03 22.85 -19.32
N ALA A 143 -18.76 23.91 -18.93
CA ALA A 143 -18.72 24.44 -17.56
C ALA A 143 -19.63 23.63 -16.63
N ILE A 144 -19.09 23.20 -15.50
CA ILE A 144 -19.82 22.45 -14.45
C ILE A 144 -19.99 23.34 -13.23
N PHE A 145 -21.23 23.45 -12.77
CA PHE A 145 -21.59 24.31 -11.65
C PHE A 145 -21.70 23.46 -10.39
N ILE A 146 -20.93 23.76 -9.35
CA ILE A 146 -21.03 23.05 -8.07
C ILE A 146 -21.23 24.05 -6.93
N ASN A 147 -21.98 23.64 -5.91
CA ASN A 147 -22.03 24.36 -4.65
C ASN A 147 -21.18 23.60 -3.64
N HIS A 148 -20.02 24.15 -3.29
CA HIS A 148 -19.10 23.59 -2.33
C HIS A 148 -19.09 24.44 -1.05
N LYS A 149 -19.64 23.89 0.04
CA LYS A 149 -19.70 24.53 1.36
C LYS A 149 -20.22 25.99 1.33
N GLY A 150 -21.21 26.27 0.49
CA GLY A 150 -21.81 27.60 0.34
C GLY A 150 -21.11 28.52 -0.66
N THR A 151 -20.00 28.08 -1.27
CA THR A 151 -19.36 28.77 -2.39
C THR A 151 -19.81 28.15 -3.71
N TYR A 152 -20.33 28.97 -4.62
CA TYR A 152 -20.65 28.53 -5.98
C TYR A 152 -19.40 28.58 -6.85
N LEU A 153 -19.06 27.45 -7.46
CA LEU A 153 -17.92 27.28 -8.34
C LEU A 153 -18.38 26.84 -9.72
N TRP A 154 -17.69 27.33 -10.74
CA TRP A 154 -17.85 26.92 -12.13
C TRP A 154 -16.50 26.41 -12.63
N ILE A 155 -16.47 25.12 -12.94
CA ILE A 155 -15.26 24.39 -13.29
C ILE A 155 -15.34 24.05 -14.77
N THR A 156 -14.37 24.52 -15.55
CA THR A 156 -14.33 24.32 -16.99
C THR A 156 -13.00 23.69 -17.38
N ARG A 157 -13.04 22.57 -18.09
CA ARG A 157 -11.84 22.00 -18.70
C ARG A 157 -11.58 22.67 -20.04
N ARG A 158 -10.39 23.20 -20.24
CA ARG A 158 -9.93 23.80 -21.49
C ARG A 158 -8.78 22.96 -22.04
N SER A 159 -8.64 23.00 -23.37
CA SER A 159 -7.49 22.44 -24.05
C SER A 159 -7.09 23.44 -25.13
N LYS A 160 -5.84 23.89 -25.11
CA LYS A 160 -5.26 24.62 -26.22
C LYS A 160 -4.65 23.59 -27.17
N GLY A 161 -5.20 23.46 -28.36
CA GLY A 161 -4.63 22.64 -29.41
C GLY A 161 -4.98 23.20 -30.78
N TYR A 162 -3.96 23.44 -31.61
CA TYR A 162 -4.17 23.58 -33.05
C TYR A 162 -4.50 22.20 -33.61
N ALA A 163 -5.35 22.13 -34.63
CA ALA A 163 -5.80 20.88 -35.25
C ALA A 163 -4.66 19.94 -35.72
N ASN A 164 -3.42 20.45 -35.83
CA ASN A 164 -2.22 19.73 -36.29
C ASN A 164 -1.10 19.59 -35.23
N SER A 165 -1.35 19.89 -33.95
CA SER A 165 -0.36 19.66 -32.88
C SER A 165 -0.32 18.19 -32.44
N ASP A 166 0.86 17.70 -32.03
CA ASP A 166 1.05 16.33 -31.53
C ASP A 166 0.01 16.05 -30.42
N PRO A 167 -0.73 14.93 -30.45
CA PRO A 167 -1.68 14.59 -29.39
C PRO A 167 -1.08 14.60 -27.97
N ASN A 168 0.25 14.49 -27.82
CA ASN A 168 0.95 14.64 -26.54
C ASN A 168 1.26 16.09 -26.13
N GLU A 169 1.12 17.08 -27.01
CA GLU A 169 1.43 18.51 -26.75
C GLU A 169 0.17 19.35 -26.44
N ARG A 170 -0.97 18.71 -26.17
CA ARG A 170 -2.18 19.46 -25.78
C ARG A 170 -2.01 20.01 -24.37
N ASP A 171 -1.83 21.31 -24.26
CA ASP A 171 -1.94 22.06 -23.02
C ASP A 171 -3.39 22.02 -22.54
N GLU A 172 -3.73 20.96 -21.81
CA GLU A 172 -4.98 20.85 -21.08
C GLU A 172 -4.84 21.54 -19.72
N HIS A 173 -5.88 22.30 -19.34
CA HIS A 173 -5.95 22.93 -18.04
C HIS A 173 -7.40 23.02 -17.56
N ILE A 174 -7.56 23.10 -16.24
CA ILE A 174 -8.85 23.32 -15.58
C ILE A 174 -8.89 24.77 -15.10
N GLU A 175 -10.00 25.44 -15.40
CA GLU A 175 -10.33 26.77 -14.91
C GLU A 175 -11.42 26.62 -13.84
N ILE A 176 -11.10 26.98 -12.60
CA ILE A 176 -12.07 27.05 -11.51
C ILE A 176 -12.32 28.51 -11.23
N THR A 177 -13.53 28.98 -11.52
CA THR A 177 -13.94 30.32 -11.13
C THR A 177 -14.91 30.21 -9.94
N GLY A 178 -14.84 31.14 -8.99
CA GLY A 178 -15.70 31.16 -7.82
C GLY A 178 -16.55 32.42 -7.74
N LEU A 179 -17.78 32.32 -7.26
CA LEU A 179 -18.59 33.49 -6.89
C LEU A 179 -18.13 33.96 -5.50
N SER A 180 -17.06 34.75 -5.45
CA SER A 180 -16.52 35.28 -4.19
C SER A 180 -15.50 36.38 -4.46
N VAL A 181 -15.48 37.44 -3.67
CA VAL A 181 -14.42 38.47 -3.76
C VAL A 181 -13.05 37.90 -3.38
N GLN A 182 -13.01 36.82 -2.57
CA GLN A 182 -11.79 36.17 -2.12
C GLN A 182 -11.68 34.73 -2.63
N PRO A 183 -10.48 34.24 -2.96
CA PRO A 183 -10.29 32.90 -3.51
C PRO A 183 -10.38 31.76 -2.46
N GLU A 184 -10.72 32.05 -1.20
CA GLU A 184 -10.67 31.05 -0.11
C GLU A 184 -11.59 29.84 -0.36
N GLY A 185 -12.76 30.06 -0.96
CA GLY A 185 -13.67 28.97 -1.33
C GLY A 185 -13.10 28.03 -2.41
N ILE A 186 -12.28 28.57 -3.33
CA ILE A 186 -11.57 27.76 -4.34
C ILE A 186 -10.46 26.94 -3.67
N LYS A 187 -9.69 27.57 -2.77
CA LYS A 187 -8.63 26.91 -2.02
C LYS A 187 -9.17 25.76 -1.17
N GLN A 188 -10.26 26.00 -0.43
CA GLN A 188 -10.90 24.97 0.37
C GLN A 188 -11.42 23.82 -0.49
N PHE A 189 -11.98 24.13 -1.67
CA PHE A 189 -12.39 23.11 -2.62
C PHE A 189 -11.23 22.23 -3.09
N ILE A 190 -10.09 22.83 -3.44
CA ILE A 190 -8.90 22.07 -3.87
C ILE A 190 -8.38 21.19 -2.73
N LEU A 191 -8.34 21.71 -1.50
CA LEU A 191 -7.94 20.94 -0.31
C LEU A 191 -8.90 19.78 -0.01
N ASP A 192 -10.21 20.00 -0.16
CA ASP A 192 -11.22 18.96 0.02
C ASP A 192 -11.14 17.90 -1.11
N ALA A 193 -10.90 18.31 -2.34
CA ALA A 193 -10.68 17.41 -3.47
C ALA A 193 -9.42 16.57 -3.27
N HIS A 194 -8.32 17.19 -2.80
CA HIS A 194 -7.11 16.50 -2.38
C HIS A 194 -7.42 15.48 -1.27
N ALA A 195 -8.06 15.91 -0.18
CA ALA A 195 -8.40 15.04 0.93
C ALA A 195 -9.31 13.88 0.48
N MET A 196 -10.28 14.11 -0.40
CA MET A 196 -11.16 13.06 -0.93
C MET A 196 -10.41 12.07 -1.83
N PHE A 197 -9.45 12.57 -2.60
CA PHE A 197 -8.60 11.74 -3.45
C PHE A 197 -7.72 10.80 -2.61
N PHE A 198 -7.04 11.36 -1.59
CA PHE A 198 -6.16 10.58 -0.71
C PHE A 198 -6.91 9.74 0.33
N LYS A 199 -8.08 10.16 0.81
CA LYS A 199 -8.94 9.34 1.69
C LYS A 199 -9.34 8.00 1.07
N LYS A 200 -9.30 7.90 -0.26
CA LYS A 200 -9.53 6.66 -1.00
C LYS A 200 -8.26 5.82 -1.16
N ALA A 201 -7.09 6.44 -1.13
CA ALA A 201 -5.78 5.80 -1.07
C ALA A 201 -5.42 5.34 0.35
N ASP A 202 -5.96 5.94 1.42
CA ASP A 202 -5.71 5.57 2.83
C ASP A 202 -6.03 4.10 3.19
N ASN A 203 -6.77 3.39 2.33
CA ASN A 203 -7.09 1.97 2.51
C ASN A 203 -6.23 1.04 1.64
N GLU A 204 -5.24 1.57 0.93
CA GLU A 204 -4.33 0.79 0.11
C GLU A 204 -2.90 1.00 0.58
N LEU A 205 -2.17 -0.09 0.63
CA LEU A 205 -0.75 -0.14 0.95
C LEU A 205 0.00 -0.53 -0.31
N LEU A 206 0.93 0.31 -0.74
CA LEU A 206 1.77 0.01 -1.90
C LEU A 206 3.00 -0.76 -1.43
N ILE A 207 3.27 -1.88 -2.10
CA ILE A 207 4.43 -2.72 -1.82
C ILE A 207 5.30 -2.76 -3.07
N PHE A 208 6.45 -2.09 -3.01
CA PHE A 208 7.47 -2.08 -4.03
C PHE A 208 8.47 -3.19 -3.77
N ASN A 209 8.79 -3.99 -4.80
CA ASN A 209 9.86 -4.99 -4.71
C ASN A 209 11.07 -4.52 -5.50
N VAL A 210 12.26 -4.86 -5.03
CA VAL A 210 13.48 -4.63 -5.80
C VAL A 210 13.63 -5.69 -6.90
N SER A 211 13.91 -5.25 -8.13
CA SER A 211 14.32 -6.16 -9.20
C SER A 211 15.74 -6.67 -8.92
N PRO A 212 15.95 -7.98 -8.70
CA PRO A 212 17.29 -8.50 -8.39
C PRO A 212 18.26 -8.37 -9.58
N TYR A 213 17.76 -8.14 -10.80
CA TYR A 213 18.57 -7.98 -12.00
C TYR A 213 19.08 -6.57 -12.21
N THR A 214 18.27 -5.56 -11.86
CA THR A 214 18.56 -4.14 -12.19
C THR A 214 18.84 -3.28 -10.96
N GLY A 215 18.46 -3.75 -9.76
CA GLY A 215 18.47 -2.97 -8.52
C GLY A 215 17.47 -1.81 -8.52
N ASN A 216 16.54 -1.76 -9.49
CA ASN A 216 15.46 -0.77 -9.53
C ASN A 216 14.22 -1.30 -8.82
N TRP A 217 13.45 -0.40 -8.23
CA TRP A 217 12.10 -0.68 -7.76
C TRP A 217 11.19 -1.00 -8.95
N ILE A 218 10.44 -2.09 -8.86
CA ILE A 218 9.42 -2.46 -9.85
C ILE A 218 8.07 -1.85 -9.43
N ASP A 219 7.12 -1.88 -10.37
CA ASP A 219 5.77 -1.39 -10.12
C ASP A 219 5.15 -2.04 -8.87
N PRO A 220 4.46 -1.25 -8.04
CA PRO A 220 4.00 -1.70 -6.73
C PRO A 220 2.86 -2.72 -6.85
N ILE A 221 2.76 -3.56 -5.83
CA ILE A 221 1.61 -4.42 -5.60
C ILE A 221 0.67 -3.72 -4.61
N HIS A 222 -0.59 -3.60 -4.98
CA HIS A 222 -1.63 -3.03 -4.14
C HIS A 222 -2.13 -4.07 -3.14
N ARG A 223 -2.08 -3.73 -1.86
CA ARG A 223 -2.70 -4.52 -0.79
C ARG A 223 -3.71 -3.68 -0.03
N PRO A 224 -4.81 -4.26 0.46
CA PRO A 224 -5.65 -3.55 1.42
C PRO A 224 -4.84 -3.22 2.67
N SER A 225 -5.05 -2.02 3.22
CA SER A 225 -4.39 -1.59 4.45
C SER A 225 -4.72 -2.57 5.58
N ARG A 226 -3.73 -2.84 6.42
CA ARG A 226 -3.86 -3.80 7.51
C ARG A 226 -4.20 -3.05 8.80
N SER A 227 -5.34 -3.42 9.42
CA SER A 227 -5.75 -2.84 10.69
C SER A 227 -4.73 -3.12 11.80
N TRP A 228 -4.44 -2.11 12.63
CA TRP A 228 -3.62 -2.23 13.84
C TRP A 228 -4.10 -3.34 14.79
N SER A 229 -5.42 -3.55 14.86
CA SER A 229 -6.04 -4.57 15.69
C SER A 229 -5.81 -6.01 15.20
N SER A 230 -5.39 -6.20 13.94
CA SER A 230 -5.11 -7.54 13.39
C SER A 230 -3.79 -8.13 13.88
N VAL A 231 -2.92 -7.32 14.48
CA VAL A 231 -1.64 -7.78 15.05
C VAL A 231 -1.83 -8.02 16.55
N ILE A 232 -1.89 -9.31 16.89
CA ILE A 232 -2.11 -9.78 18.26
C ILE A 232 -0.76 -9.91 18.98
N LEU A 233 -0.31 -8.77 19.49
CA LEU A 233 0.82 -8.64 20.40
C LEU A 233 0.38 -7.79 21.60
N PRO A 234 0.99 -7.97 22.77
CA PRO A 234 0.77 -7.09 23.92
C PRO A 234 0.94 -5.62 23.52
N GLU A 235 -0.01 -4.76 23.91
CA GLU A 235 0.08 -3.31 23.64
C GLU A 235 1.33 -2.69 24.27
N SER A 236 1.85 -3.28 25.36
CA SER A 236 3.14 -2.90 25.97
C SER A 236 4.31 -2.97 25.00
N ASP A 237 4.24 -3.85 23.99
CA ASP A 237 5.35 -4.17 23.12
C ASP A 237 5.22 -3.43 21.78
N LYS A 238 4.01 -3.40 21.20
CA LYS A 238 3.78 -2.76 19.90
C LYS A 238 3.50 -1.25 19.98
N ALA A 239 2.92 -0.73 21.05
CA ALA A 239 2.61 0.70 21.16
C ALA A 239 3.86 1.60 21.27
N PRO A 240 4.92 1.24 22.03
CA PRO A 240 6.16 2.02 22.05
C PRO A 240 6.83 2.11 20.69
N LEU A 241 6.82 1.00 19.94
CA LEU A 241 7.35 0.95 18.58
C LEU A 241 6.61 1.93 17.65
N LEU A 242 5.28 1.90 17.66
CA LEU A 242 4.48 2.84 16.85
C LEU A 242 4.73 4.30 17.26
N ARG A 243 4.89 4.57 18.56
CA ARG A 243 5.19 5.91 19.07
C ARG A 243 6.57 6.39 18.61
N ASP A 244 7.58 5.52 18.66
CA ASP A 244 8.93 5.83 18.21
C ASP A 244 8.97 6.16 16.71
N VAL A 245 8.27 5.36 15.88
CA VAL A 245 8.15 5.62 14.44
C VAL A 245 7.44 6.95 14.16
N LYS A 246 6.35 7.25 14.88
CA LYS A 246 5.64 8.54 14.75
C LYS A 246 6.50 9.73 15.14
N ASN A 247 7.26 9.61 16.22
CA ASN A 247 8.16 10.66 16.67
C ASN A 247 9.26 10.92 15.64
N PHE A 248 9.89 9.86 15.12
CA PHE A 248 10.90 9.95 14.06
C PHE A 248 10.38 10.65 12.80
N LEU A 249 9.13 10.41 12.41
CA LEU A 249 8.51 11.08 11.26
C LEU A 249 8.09 12.53 11.51
N SER A 250 8.17 13.02 12.75
CA SER A 250 7.77 14.39 13.07
C SER A 250 8.78 15.41 12.54
N ASP A 251 8.27 16.56 12.08
CA ASP A 251 9.11 17.67 11.61
C ASP A 251 10.02 18.21 12.73
N GLU A 252 9.58 18.13 13.99
CA GLU A 252 10.34 18.53 15.17
C GLU A 252 11.60 17.66 15.34
N GLU A 253 11.45 16.34 15.23
CA GLU A 253 12.57 15.41 15.37
C GLU A 253 13.53 15.56 14.18
N LYS A 254 13.00 15.64 12.95
CA LYS A 254 13.81 15.91 11.76
C LYS A 254 14.66 17.18 11.91
N ALA A 255 14.07 18.27 12.41
CA ALA A 255 14.80 19.51 12.68
C ALA A 255 15.86 19.34 13.79
N TRP A 256 15.57 18.53 14.81
CA TRP A 256 16.50 18.22 15.90
C TRP A 256 17.75 17.49 15.42
N TYR A 257 17.60 16.50 14.52
CA TYR A 257 18.68 15.75 13.88
C TYR A 257 19.53 16.68 13.00
N GLY A 258 18.87 17.46 12.13
CA GLY A 258 19.51 18.41 11.24
C GLY A 258 20.34 19.48 11.99
N ALA A 259 19.80 20.04 13.08
CA ALA A 259 20.50 21.02 13.91
C ALA A 259 21.77 20.48 14.59
N ARG A 260 21.93 19.15 14.69
CA ARG A 260 23.09 18.48 15.29
C ARG A 260 24.02 17.82 14.26
N GLY A 261 23.69 17.91 12.97
CA GLY A 261 24.45 17.25 11.91
C GLY A 261 24.43 15.72 12.02
N ILE A 262 23.41 15.15 12.66
CA ILE A 262 23.23 13.70 12.78
C ILE A 262 22.34 13.26 11.59
N PRO A 263 22.75 12.27 10.79
CA PRO A 263 21.91 11.76 9.71
C PRO A 263 20.56 11.29 10.22
N HIS A 264 19.47 11.74 9.60
CA HIS A 264 18.11 11.42 10.02
C HIS A 264 17.72 10.01 9.55
N ARG A 265 18.12 9.00 10.35
CA ARG A 265 17.93 7.58 10.09
C ARG A 265 17.51 6.85 11.37
N ARG A 266 16.64 5.86 11.22
CA ARG A 266 16.17 5.01 12.32
C ARG A 266 15.90 3.60 11.83
N GLY A 267 16.48 2.62 12.51
CA GLY A 267 16.27 1.21 12.17
C GLY A 267 15.67 0.38 13.29
N TYR A 268 14.82 -0.55 12.90
CA TYR A 268 14.06 -1.45 13.76
C TYR A 268 14.35 -2.90 13.38
N LEU A 269 14.73 -3.73 14.36
CA LEU A 269 14.96 -5.16 14.16
C LEU A 269 13.85 -5.97 14.83
N LEU A 270 13.08 -6.70 14.05
CA LEU A 270 12.07 -7.63 14.52
C LEU A 270 12.65 -9.05 14.47
N HIS A 271 12.82 -9.70 15.60
CA HIS A 271 13.46 -11.03 15.65
C HIS A 271 12.66 -12.04 16.46
N GLY A 272 12.77 -13.33 16.13
CA GLY A 272 12.12 -14.41 16.88
C GLY A 272 11.56 -15.50 15.98
N ARG A 273 10.79 -16.43 16.53
CA ARG A 273 10.35 -17.65 15.83
C ARG A 273 9.66 -17.37 14.48
N PRO A 274 9.84 -18.19 13.44
CA PRO A 274 9.05 -18.08 12.20
C PRO A 274 7.55 -18.19 12.49
N GLY A 275 6.74 -17.43 11.75
CA GLY A 275 5.28 -17.43 11.92
C GLY A 275 4.76 -16.68 13.16
N SER A 276 5.57 -15.86 13.83
CA SER A 276 5.14 -15.06 14.99
C SER A 276 4.50 -13.70 14.64
N GLY A 277 4.50 -13.30 13.37
CA GLY A 277 3.87 -12.06 12.91
C GLY A 277 4.80 -10.86 12.73
N LYS A 278 6.13 -11.06 12.61
CA LYS A 278 7.13 -10.01 12.37
C LYS A 278 6.81 -9.11 11.16
N THR A 279 6.74 -9.70 9.97
CA THR A 279 6.37 -8.97 8.74
C THR A 279 4.97 -8.34 8.88
N THR A 280 4.03 -9.05 9.50
CA THR A 280 2.67 -8.57 9.74
C THR A 280 2.63 -7.29 10.58
N LEU A 281 3.47 -7.16 11.61
CA LEU A 281 3.59 -5.94 12.42
C LEU A 281 4.14 -4.78 11.59
N ALA A 282 5.22 -5.00 10.82
CA ALA A 282 5.78 -3.96 9.96
C ALA A 282 4.74 -3.45 8.94
N THR A 283 3.99 -4.36 8.31
CA THR A 283 2.90 -4.01 7.38
C THR A 283 1.79 -3.19 8.06
N ALA A 284 1.43 -3.53 9.31
CA ALA A 284 0.41 -2.81 10.06
C ALA A 284 0.88 -1.41 10.48
N ILE A 285 2.16 -1.24 10.84
CA ILE A 285 2.74 0.08 11.14
C ILE A 285 2.71 0.98 9.90
N ALA A 286 3.17 0.47 8.76
CA ALA A 286 3.13 1.21 7.49
C ALA A 286 1.69 1.63 7.14
N SER A 287 0.74 0.70 7.24
CA SER A 287 -0.69 0.96 7.00
C SER A 287 -1.25 2.04 7.95
N GLN A 288 -0.90 1.99 9.23
CA GLN A 288 -1.39 2.93 10.24
C GLN A 288 -0.85 4.37 10.05
N LEU A 289 0.28 4.50 9.35
CA LEU A 289 0.97 5.76 9.11
C LEU A 289 0.86 6.25 7.66
N GLY A 290 0.18 5.49 6.79
CA GLY A 290 0.05 5.82 5.36
C GLY A 290 1.38 5.78 4.60
N LEU A 291 2.30 4.91 5.00
CA LEU A 291 3.63 4.77 4.38
C LEU A 291 3.61 3.62 3.37
N ASP A 292 4.36 3.77 2.28
CA ASP A 292 4.60 2.67 1.35
C ASP A 292 5.75 1.78 1.84
N ILE A 293 5.72 0.51 1.42
CA ILE A 293 6.72 -0.50 1.79
C ILE A 293 7.62 -0.83 0.61
N TYR A 294 8.92 -0.71 0.84
CA TYR A 294 9.98 -1.08 -0.10
C TYR A 294 10.67 -2.35 0.38
N ILE A 295 10.25 -3.50 -0.15
CA ILE A 295 10.75 -4.80 0.26
C ILE A 295 12.06 -5.13 -0.47
N VAL A 296 13.07 -5.45 0.33
CA VAL A 296 14.37 -5.94 -0.12
C VAL A 296 14.56 -7.35 0.42
N ASN A 297 14.77 -8.30 -0.48
CA ASN A 297 15.24 -9.64 -0.11
C ASN A 297 16.72 -9.78 -0.53
N PRO A 298 17.67 -9.69 0.42
CA PRO A 298 19.09 -9.81 0.13
C PRO A 298 19.49 -11.19 -0.43
N ALA A 299 18.75 -12.25 -0.11
CA ALA A 299 19.00 -13.61 -0.57
C ALA A 299 18.51 -13.86 -2.01
N ALA A 300 17.85 -12.88 -2.63
CA ALA A 300 17.35 -13.01 -4.00
C ALA A 300 18.48 -13.30 -5.00
N ARG A 301 18.28 -14.32 -5.86
CA ARG A 301 19.27 -14.72 -6.88
C ARG A 301 19.57 -13.55 -7.83
N GLY A 302 20.85 -13.30 -8.09
CA GLY A 302 21.32 -12.18 -8.92
C GLY A 302 21.49 -10.85 -8.18
N MET A 303 21.12 -10.76 -6.90
CA MET A 303 21.38 -9.58 -6.07
C MET A 303 22.87 -9.46 -5.73
N ASP A 304 23.37 -8.22 -5.69
CA ASP A 304 24.75 -7.89 -5.32
C ASP A 304 24.78 -6.59 -4.50
N ASP A 305 25.94 -6.27 -3.92
CA ASP A 305 26.14 -5.10 -3.07
C ASP A 305 25.84 -3.78 -3.79
N GLY A 306 26.13 -3.69 -5.09
CA GLY A 306 25.89 -2.49 -5.88
C GLY A 306 24.41 -2.23 -6.11
N LYS A 307 23.65 -3.27 -6.46
CA LYS A 307 22.19 -3.24 -6.65
C LYS A 307 21.47 -2.97 -5.34
N LEU A 308 21.96 -3.53 -4.23
CA LEU A 308 21.44 -3.25 -2.89
C LEU A 308 21.59 -1.78 -2.54
N ASN A 309 22.81 -1.24 -2.66
CA ASN A 309 23.06 0.18 -2.43
C ASN A 309 22.22 1.08 -3.33
N LYS A 310 22.04 0.71 -4.59
CA LYS A 310 21.19 1.43 -5.55
C LYS A 310 19.71 1.44 -5.10
N ALA A 311 19.18 0.32 -4.63
CA ALA A 311 17.81 0.24 -4.14
C ALA A 311 17.59 1.17 -2.94
N PHE A 312 18.50 1.14 -1.95
CA PHE A 312 18.45 2.03 -0.78
C PHE A 312 18.50 3.51 -1.16
N ARG A 313 19.43 3.89 -2.04
CA ARG A 313 19.56 5.28 -2.54
C ARG A 313 18.34 5.77 -3.31
N ASN A 314 17.67 4.89 -4.05
CA ASN A 314 16.52 5.24 -4.88
C ASN A 314 15.18 5.10 -4.14
N CYS A 315 15.20 4.77 -2.84
CA CYS A 315 13.99 4.76 -2.03
C CYS A 315 13.51 6.21 -1.80
N PRO A 316 12.25 6.56 -2.07
CA PRO A 316 11.75 7.90 -1.80
C PRO A 316 11.74 8.21 -0.30
N PRO A 317 11.99 9.47 0.11
CA PRO A 317 11.97 9.87 1.51
C PRO A 317 10.58 9.67 2.12
N GLN A 318 10.52 9.59 3.46
CA GLN A 318 9.31 9.35 4.24
C GLN A 318 8.59 8.03 3.92
N ASN A 319 9.34 7.00 3.51
CA ASN A 319 8.82 5.65 3.30
C ASN A 319 9.58 4.61 4.13
N MET A 320 9.05 3.38 4.13
CA MET A 320 9.58 2.27 4.92
C MET A 320 10.30 1.25 4.03
N ILE A 321 11.59 1.02 4.27
CA ILE A 321 12.31 -0.14 3.72
C ILE A 321 12.11 -1.32 4.66
N LEU A 322 11.74 -2.47 4.10
CA LEU A 322 11.64 -3.74 4.82
C LEU A 322 12.64 -4.74 4.25
N ILE A 323 13.64 -5.11 5.06
CA ILE A 323 14.55 -6.22 4.76
C ILE A 323 13.97 -7.50 5.35
N GLU A 324 13.64 -8.47 4.50
CA GLU A 324 13.25 -9.80 4.98
C GLU A 324 14.47 -10.72 5.14
N ASP A 325 14.46 -11.53 6.19
CA ASP A 325 15.44 -12.59 6.50
C ASP A 325 16.90 -12.11 6.38
N ILE A 326 17.24 -11.07 7.15
CA ILE A 326 18.58 -10.46 7.15
C ILE A 326 19.70 -11.45 7.54
N ASP A 327 19.37 -12.52 8.26
CA ASP A 327 20.30 -13.59 8.61
C ASP A 327 20.81 -14.40 7.41
N CYS A 328 20.13 -14.35 6.25
CA CYS A 328 20.60 -15.03 5.04
C CYS A 328 21.86 -14.39 4.41
N VAL A 329 22.21 -13.17 4.80
CA VAL A 329 23.43 -12.45 4.32
C VAL A 329 24.64 -12.75 5.19
N MET A 330 24.44 -13.41 6.32
CA MET A 330 25.51 -13.69 7.27
C MET A 330 26.45 -14.75 6.69
N PRO A 331 27.77 -14.57 6.80
CA PRO A 331 28.70 -15.62 6.43
C PRO A 331 28.42 -16.87 7.30
N PRO A 332 28.52 -18.08 6.75
CA PRO A 332 28.43 -19.29 7.56
C PRO A 332 29.49 -19.20 8.67
N ARG A 333 29.08 -19.39 9.93
CA ARG A 333 30.03 -19.37 11.05
C ARG A 333 31.13 -20.41 10.76
N PRO A 334 32.43 -20.09 10.93
CA PRO A 334 33.45 -21.12 10.87
C PRO A 334 33.08 -22.17 11.91
N LYS A 335 32.91 -23.42 11.48
CA LYS A 335 32.72 -24.56 12.38
C LYS A 335 33.81 -24.46 13.44
N ARG A 336 33.43 -24.20 14.70
CA ARG A 336 34.33 -24.48 15.81
C ARG A 336 34.64 -25.97 15.67
N VAL A 337 35.92 -26.32 15.70
CA VAL A 337 36.40 -27.71 15.53
C VAL A 337 35.83 -28.64 16.62
N ASP A 338 35.15 -28.09 17.63
CA ASP A 338 34.43 -28.84 18.64
C ASP A 338 32.91 -28.58 18.52
N ASN A 339 32.18 -29.63 18.18
CA ASN A 339 30.72 -29.78 18.07
C ASN A 339 30.10 -29.48 16.69
N ASP A 340 30.08 -30.52 15.85
CA ASP A 340 29.30 -30.60 14.62
C ASP A 340 27.79 -30.81 14.92
N ASP A 341 27.05 -29.72 15.08
CA ASP A 341 25.61 -29.71 14.81
C ASP A 341 25.39 -29.54 13.29
N GLU A 342 25.50 -30.63 12.54
CA GLU A 342 24.95 -30.69 11.18
C GLU A 342 23.52 -31.23 11.27
N ASP A 343 22.53 -30.36 11.13
CA ASP A 343 21.23 -30.57 10.46
C ASP A 343 20.27 -29.46 10.90
N ASP A 344 20.34 -28.30 10.23
CA ASP A 344 19.21 -27.38 9.97
C ASP A 344 19.74 -26.23 9.08
N ASP A 345 20.13 -26.54 7.84
CA ASP A 345 20.17 -25.54 6.75
C ASP A 345 20.27 -26.20 5.35
N ASP A 346 19.47 -25.76 4.39
CA ASP A 346 19.56 -26.15 2.99
C ASP A 346 20.75 -25.44 2.31
N SER A 347 21.92 -26.05 2.40
CA SER A 347 23.03 -25.89 1.46
C SER A 347 23.45 -24.45 1.10
N PHE A 348 24.15 -23.80 2.03
CA PHE A 348 25.18 -22.80 1.70
C PHE A 348 26.58 -23.38 1.89
N GLY A 349 26.88 -24.42 1.09
CA GLY A 349 28.25 -24.91 0.91
C GLY A 349 29.03 -23.94 0.04
N THR A 350 30.07 -23.34 0.62
CA THR A 350 31.17 -22.66 -0.07
C THR A 350 32.01 -23.70 -0.82
N ASN A 351 31.50 -24.19 -1.95
CA ASN A 351 32.33 -24.86 -2.94
C ASN A 351 32.42 -23.97 -4.18
N ASP A 352 33.63 -23.49 -4.41
CA ASP A 352 34.11 -22.62 -5.48
C ASP A 352 34.08 -23.29 -6.88
N THR A 353 33.04 -24.07 -7.16
CA THR A 353 32.80 -24.64 -8.48
C THR A 353 31.43 -24.17 -8.95
N ALA A 354 31.47 -23.23 -9.88
CA ALA A 354 30.31 -22.76 -10.63
C ALA A 354 29.57 -23.96 -11.25
N ASP A 355 28.52 -24.43 -10.57
CA ASP A 355 27.48 -25.24 -11.18
C ASP A 355 26.42 -24.27 -11.70
N PRO A 356 26.34 -23.99 -13.01
CA PRO A 356 25.29 -23.16 -13.57
C PRO A 356 24.01 -23.98 -13.54
N GLY A 357 23.28 -23.91 -12.42
CA GLY A 357 21.97 -24.51 -12.29
C GLY A 357 21.09 -24.14 -13.50
N LYS A 358 20.31 -25.12 -13.97
CA LYS A 358 19.46 -25.28 -15.19
C LYS A 358 18.86 -24.05 -15.92
N TYR A 359 19.02 -22.83 -15.40
CA TYR A 359 18.64 -21.55 -16.01
C TYR A 359 19.75 -20.47 -16.02
N GLY A 360 20.99 -20.76 -15.59
CA GLY A 360 22.13 -19.83 -15.69
C GLY A 360 22.11 -18.62 -14.75
N LEU A 361 21.30 -18.62 -13.68
CA LEU A 361 21.27 -17.52 -12.72
C LEU A 361 22.28 -17.73 -11.57
N ALA A 362 23.16 -16.75 -11.38
CA ALA A 362 24.08 -16.69 -10.25
C ALA A 362 23.33 -16.58 -8.91
N ARG A 363 23.89 -17.19 -7.86
CA ARG A 363 23.42 -17.01 -6.48
C ARG A 363 23.55 -15.54 -6.04
N SER A 364 22.86 -15.14 -4.97
CA SER A 364 23.08 -13.82 -4.37
C SER A 364 24.56 -13.69 -3.96
N THR A 365 25.14 -12.53 -4.23
CA THR A 365 26.53 -12.17 -3.88
C THR A 365 26.57 -11.02 -2.88
N VAL A 366 25.43 -10.70 -2.25
CA VAL A 366 25.35 -9.67 -1.23
C VAL A 366 26.19 -10.09 -0.02
N THR A 367 27.06 -9.19 0.43
CA THR A 367 27.92 -9.41 1.59
C THR A 367 27.39 -8.65 2.81
N LEU A 368 27.75 -9.10 4.01
CA LEU A 368 27.44 -8.37 5.24
C LEU A 368 27.98 -6.93 5.19
N SER A 369 29.22 -6.75 4.72
CA SER A 369 29.82 -5.42 4.55
C SER A 369 29.04 -4.54 3.56
N GLY A 370 28.56 -5.12 2.46
CA GLY A 370 27.72 -4.42 1.48
C GLY A 370 26.39 -3.97 2.06
N LEU A 371 25.74 -4.84 2.84
CA LEU A 371 24.51 -4.50 3.55
C LEU A 371 24.73 -3.40 4.60
N LEU A 372 25.79 -3.50 5.40
CA LEU A 372 26.14 -2.46 6.37
C LEU A 372 26.32 -1.10 5.69
N ASN A 373 27.10 -1.06 4.62
CA ASN A 373 27.33 0.15 3.83
C ASN A 373 26.03 0.71 3.21
N ALA A 374 25.05 -0.14 2.87
CA ALA A 374 23.75 0.32 2.37
C ALA A 374 22.90 0.99 3.46
N ILE A 375 23.02 0.53 4.71
CA ILE A 375 22.28 1.07 5.86
C ILE A 375 22.92 2.38 6.35
N ASP A 376 24.22 2.37 6.68
CA ASP A 376 24.88 3.47 7.39
C ASP A 376 25.94 4.22 6.58
N GLY A 377 26.11 3.88 5.30
CA GLY A 377 27.10 4.51 4.44
C GLY A 377 26.87 6.02 4.25
N VAL A 378 27.95 6.73 3.89
CA VAL A 378 27.93 8.19 3.62
C VAL A 378 26.95 8.57 2.52
N SER A 379 26.64 7.63 1.63
CA SER A 379 25.72 7.78 0.52
C SER A 379 24.34 7.15 0.74
N SER A 380 24.01 6.72 1.96
CA SER A 380 22.68 6.12 2.21
C SER A 380 21.60 7.19 2.30
N GLN A 381 20.38 6.82 1.90
CA GLN A 381 19.25 7.71 1.86
C GLN A 381 18.84 8.16 3.27
N GLU A 382 18.59 9.45 3.44
CA GLU A 382 18.04 10.03 4.67
C GLU A 382 16.50 10.08 4.61
N ASP A 383 15.86 10.27 5.77
CA ASP A 383 14.41 10.33 5.93
C ASP A 383 13.67 9.02 5.60
N CYS A 384 14.37 7.87 5.64
CA CYS A 384 13.77 6.57 5.42
C CYS A 384 13.79 5.74 6.71
N ILE A 385 12.67 5.06 6.99
CA ILE A 385 12.57 4.13 8.12
C ILE A 385 13.01 2.74 7.66
N LEU A 386 13.90 2.11 8.42
CA LEU A 386 14.37 0.76 8.13
C LEU A 386 13.74 -0.26 9.09
N PHE A 387 13.04 -1.25 8.57
CA PHE A 387 12.68 -2.46 9.30
C PHE A 387 13.47 -3.65 8.76
N ALA A 388 13.95 -4.51 9.64
CA ALA A 388 14.51 -5.80 9.27
C ALA A 388 13.84 -6.92 10.08
N THR A 389 13.65 -8.07 9.45
CA THR A 389 13.15 -9.28 10.11
C THR A 389 14.20 -10.38 10.11
N THR A 390 14.23 -11.18 11.17
CA THR A 390 15.08 -12.38 11.26
C THR A 390 14.41 -13.46 12.09
N ASN A 391 14.64 -14.71 11.70
CA ASN A 391 14.19 -15.87 12.49
C ASN A 391 15.25 -16.35 13.48
N HIS A 392 16.52 -15.99 13.25
CA HIS A 392 17.68 -16.50 13.97
C HIS A 392 18.54 -15.33 14.51
N PRO A 393 18.10 -14.66 15.59
CA PRO A 393 18.84 -13.53 16.16
C PRO A 393 20.27 -13.89 16.59
N ASP A 394 20.52 -15.15 16.93
CA ASP A 394 21.83 -15.67 17.30
C ASP A 394 22.83 -15.72 16.13
N ARG A 395 22.35 -15.73 14.88
CA ARG A 395 23.17 -15.70 13.66
C ARG A 395 23.63 -14.29 13.28
N LEU A 396 23.05 -13.25 13.88
CA LEU A 396 23.34 -11.86 13.51
C LEU A 396 24.69 -11.38 14.04
N ASP A 397 25.42 -10.64 13.21
CA ASP A 397 26.61 -9.93 13.66
C ASP A 397 26.23 -8.79 14.62
N SER A 398 26.92 -8.71 15.76
CA SER A 398 26.85 -7.61 16.73
C SER A 398 27.06 -6.21 16.13
N ALA A 399 27.68 -6.13 14.95
CA ALA A 399 27.82 -4.89 14.21
C ALA A 399 26.46 -4.31 13.78
N LEU A 400 25.43 -5.13 13.57
CA LEU A 400 24.08 -4.66 13.20
C LEU A 400 23.37 -3.91 14.32
N SER A 401 23.66 -4.22 15.59
CA SER A 401 23.02 -3.58 16.76
C SER A 401 23.66 -2.26 17.19
N ARG A 402 24.65 -1.75 16.43
CA ARG A 402 25.29 -0.47 16.74
C ARG A 402 24.30 0.69 16.48
N PRO A 403 24.33 1.75 17.32
CA PRO A 403 23.50 2.94 17.10
C PRO A 403 23.68 3.53 15.71
N GLY A 404 22.58 3.95 15.08
CA GLY A 404 22.54 4.42 13.69
C GLY A 404 22.30 3.31 12.65
N ARG A 405 22.22 2.05 13.08
CA ARG A 405 21.78 0.89 12.27
C ARG A 405 20.42 0.41 12.77
N PHE A 406 20.39 -0.55 13.71
CA PHE A 406 19.15 -0.98 14.38
C PHE A 406 19.12 -0.47 15.82
N ASP A 407 18.44 0.65 16.03
CA ASP A 407 18.37 1.36 17.31
C ASP A 407 17.39 0.70 18.29
N LEU A 408 16.33 0.08 17.77
CA LEU A 408 15.29 -0.58 18.57
C LEU A 408 15.09 -2.02 18.09
N GLN A 409 15.07 -2.97 19.02
CA GLN A 409 14.86 -4.39 18.74
C GLN A 409 13.62 -4.89 19.45
N LEU A 410 12.78 -5.64 18.74
CA LEU A 410 11.59 -6.28 19.29
C LEU A 410 11.68 -7.80 19.12
N SER A 411 11.60 -8.50 20.25
CA SER A 411 11.63 -9.95 20.30
C SER A 411 10.22 -10.53 20.24
N PHE A 412 9.97 -11.40 19.27
CA PHE A 412 8.77 -12.18 19.12
C PHE A 412 8.98 -13.56 19.75
N LYS A 413 8.30 -13.79 20.87
CA LYS A 413 8.33 -15.05 21.61
C LYS A 413 7.24 -16.01 21.09
N ASP A 414 7.17 -17.19 21.69
CA ASP A 414 6.05 -18.11 21.49
C ASP A 414 4.72 -17.47 21.93
N ALA A 415 3.63 -17.98 21.37
CA ALA A 415 2.28 -17.52 21.66
C ALA A 415 1.99 -17.67 23.16
N THR A 416 1.42 -16.63 23.75
CA THR A 416 0.95 -16.64 25.14
C THR A 416 -0.52 -16.99 25.24
N PHE A 417 -0.95 -17.35 26.44
CA PHE A 417 -2.35 -17.61 26.76
C PHE A 417 -3.28 -16.47 26.34
N ASP A 418 -2.91 -15.23 26.71
CA ASP A 418 -3.68 -14.03 26.40
C ASP A 418 -3.72 -13.75 24.90
N GLN A 419 -2.61 -14.00 24.18
CA GLN A 419 -2.58 -13.87 22.73
C GLN A 419 -3.48 -14.91 22.03
N ALA A 420 -3.57 -16.14 22.54
CA ALA A 420 -4.49 -17.13 22.00
C ALA A 420 -5.95 -16.73 22.22
N LYS A 421 -6.32 -16.22 23.41
CA LYS A 421 -7.66 -15.66 23.66
C LYS A 421 -7.96 -14.50 22.71
N ALA A 422 -7.03 -13.56 22.58
CA ALA A 422 -7.18 -12.39 21.70
C ALA A 422 -7.29 -12.80 20.22
N LEU A 423 -6.52 -13.79 19.76
CA LEU A 423 -6.60 -14.33 18.41
C LEU A 423 -7.95 -14.97 18.15
N PHE A 424 -8.47 -15.76 19.08
CA PHE A 424 -9.79 -16.39 18.95
C PHE A 424 -10.89 -15.33 18.79
N LYS A 425 -10.91 -14.30 19.64
CA LYS A 425 -11.86 -13.18 19.54
C LYS A 425 -11.73 -12.40 18.25
N HIS A 426 -10.50 -12.18 17.78
CA HIS A 426 -10.24 -11.50 16.52
C HIS A 426 -10.73 -12.30 15.32
N PHE A 427 -10.61 -13.62 15.38
CA PHE A 427 -11.02 -14.54 14.32
C PHE A 427 -12.54 -14.74 14.27
N PHE A 428 -13.22 -14.67 15.42
CA PHE A 428 -14.67 -14.81 15.56
C PHE A 428 -15.30 -13.53 16.16
N PRO A 429 -15.36 -12.42 15.40
CA PRO A 429 -15.95 -11.19 15.90
C PRO A 429 -17.45 -11.38 16.14
N LEU A 430 -17.99 -10.78 17.21
CA LEU A 430 -19.42 -10.88 17.56
C LEU A 430 -20.35 -10.43 16.43
N SER A 431 -19.90 -9.52 15.56
CA SER A 431 -20.64 -9.05 14.39
C SER A 431 -21.03 -10.17 13.42
N ASP A 432 -20.27 -11.27 13.39
CA ASP A 432 -20.55 -12.40 12.50
C ASP A 432 -21.73 -13.24 13.02
N PHE A 433 -22.08 -13.10 14.30
CA PHE A 433 -23.12 -13.87 15.00
C PHE A 433 -24.29 -13.00 15.48
N ALA A 434 -24.08 -11.69 15.65
CA ALA A 434 -25.10 -10.73 16.02
C ALA A 434 -25.96 -10.35 14.79
N ASN A 435 -27.17 -10.94 14.72
CA ASN A 435 -28.27 -10.62 13.80
C ASN A 435 -28.15 -11.09 12.34
N HIS A 436 -28.70 -12.28 12.07
CA HIS A 436 -29.44 -12.53 10.81
C HIS A 436 -30.95 -12.58 11.11
N PRO A 437 -31.72 -11.49 10.90
CA PRO A 437 -33.19 -11.52 11.03
C PRO A 437 -33.90 -12.28 9.91
N ASN A 438 -33.18 -12.82 8.92
CA ASN A 438 -33.73 -13.56 7.79
C ASN A 438 -32.87 -14.79 7.46
N ALA A 439 -32.80 -15.73 8.40
CA ALA A 439 -32.40 -17.11 8.09
C ALA A 439 -33.62 -17.89 7.54
N THR A 440 -34.21 -17.40 6.45
CA THR A 440 -35.11 -18.20 5.61
C THR A 440 -34.36 -18.60 4.36
N ALA A 441 -34.18 -19.91 4.21
CA ALA A 441 -33.72 -20.59 2.99
C ALA A 441 -32.32 -20.22 2.47
N ARG A 442 -31.28 -20.69 3.17
CA ARG A 442 -30.07 -21.17 2.49
C ARG A 442 -30.00 -22.67 2.73
N VAL A 443 -29.78 -23.43 1.66
CA VAL A 443 -29.53 -24.86 1.74
C VAL A 443 -28.21 -25.02 2.48
N VAL A 444 -28.30 -25.32 3.77
CA VAL A 444 -27.18 -25.69 4.62
C VAL A 444 -27.08 -27.21 4.53
N ASP A 445 -25.91 -27.71 4.14
CA ASP A 445 -25.54 -29.11 4.38
C ASP A 445 -25.85 -29.45 5.84
N GLU A 446 -26.64 -30.49 6.10
CA GLU A 446 -27.20 -30.88 7.42
C GLU A 446 -26.16 -31.17 8.53
N LYS A 447 -24.88 -30.86 8.34
CA LYS A 447 -23.81 -31.07 9.32
C LYS A 447 -23.23 -29.82 9.98
N GLU A 448 -23.61 -28.61 9.55
CA GLU A 448 -23.09 -27.36 10.15
C GLU A 448 -24.23 -26.37 10.46
N SER A 449 -24.97 -26.61 11.55
CA SER A 449 -25.87 -25.60 12.10
C SER A 449 -25.06 -24.39 12.58
N PRO A 450 -25.34 -23.16 12.10
CA PRO A 450 -24.67 -21.95 12.58
C PRO A 450 -25.06 -21.69 14.03
N GLU A 451 -24.12 -21.90 14.95
CA GLU A 451 -24.35 -21.70 16.36
C GLU A 451 -24.39 -20.20 16.70
N VAL A 452 -25.40 -19.79 17.44
CA VAL A 452 -25.63 -18.39 17.81
C VAL A 452 -24.84 -18.09 19.08
N ILE A 453 -23.72 -17.35 18.96
CA ILE A 453 -23.09 -16.68 20.10
C ILE A 453 -23.93 -15.45 20.45
N GLN A 454 -24.45 -15.37 21.67
CA GLN A 454 -25.45 -14.36 22.06
C GLN A 454 -24.86 -13.18 22.85
N SER A 455 -23.70 -13.35 23.48
CA SER A 455 -23.06 -12.30 24.28
C SER A 455 -21.52 -12.25 24.14
N GLU A 456 -20.93 -11.12 24.52
CA GLU A 456 -19.47 -10.94 24.59
C GLU A 456 -18.83 -11.81 25.69
N GLU A 457 -19.59 -12.10 26.74
CA GLU A 457 -19.21 -13.00 27.84
C GLU A 457 -19.10 -14.45 27.35
N ASP A 458 -20.03 -14.91 26.52
CA ASP A 458 -19.97 -16.25 25.91
C ASP A 458 -18.73 -16.39 25.00
N LEU A 459 -18.41 -15.35 24.23
CA LEU A 459 -17.23 -15.36 23.38
C LEU A 459 -15.94 -15.36 24.19
N ASP A 460 -15.88 -14.63 25.31
CA ASP A 460 -14.72 -14.69 26.21
C ASP A 460 -14.58 -16.07 26.86
N ALA A 461 -15.68 -16.70 27.28
CA ALA A 461 -15.67 -18.05 27.83
C ALA A 461 -15.15 -19.07 26.82
N LEU A 462 -15.61 -19.02 25.56
CA LEU A 462 -15.11 -19.89 24.48
C LEU A 462 -13.64 -19.61 24.15
N ALA A 463 -13.24 -18.34 24.11
CA ALA A 463 -11.83 -17.97 23.91
C ALA A 463 -10.96 -18.49 25.06
N HIS A 464 -11.47 -18.45 26.30
CA HIS A 464 -10.79 -18.96 27.48
C HIS A 464 -10.62 -20.48 27.40
N GLN A 465 -11.69 -21.20 27.09
CA GLN A 465 -11.69 -22.65 26.90
C GLN A 465 -10.73 -23.06 25.77
N PHE A 466 -10.72 -22.34 24.65
CA PHE A 466 -9.77 -22.56 23.57
C PHE A 466 -8.32 -22.40 24.05
N ALA A 467 -8.01 -21.29 24.72
CA ALA A 467 -6.66 -21.06 25.24
C ALA A 467 -6.27 -22.13 26.29
N GLU A 468 -7.19 -22.55 27.15
CA GLU A 468 -6.98 -23.62 28.12
C GLU A 468 -6.67 -24.95 27.43
N GLY A 469 -7.48 -25.37 26.45
CA GLY A 469 -7.21 -26.60 25.70
C GLY A 469 -5.90 -26.55 24.91
N VAL A 470 -5.47 -25.39 24.42
CA VAL A 470 -4.17 -25.23 23.74
C VAL A 470 -2.99 -25.38 24.71
N PHE A 471 -2.99 -24.67 25.85
CA PHE A 471 -1.82 -24.60 26.73
C PHE A 471 -1.80 -25.66 27.83
N PHE A 472 -2.99 -26.07 28.29
CA PHE A 472 -3.20 -27.05 29.37
C PHE A 472 -4.12 -28.18 28.90
N PRO A 473 -3.72 -28.96 27.86
CA PRO A 473 -4.57 -30.01 27.35
C PRO A 473 -4.78 -31.12 28.40
N SER A 474 -6.00 -31.66 28.44
CA SER A 474 -6.29 -32.85 29.26
C SER A 474 -5.46 -34.04 28.78
N PRO A 475 -4.93 -34.88 29.69
CA PRO A 475 -4.13 -36.04 29.32
C PRO A 475 -4.95 -37.00 28.44
N SER A 476 -4.39 -37.40 27.30
CA SER A 476 -4.99 -38.42 26.43
C SER A 476 -4.99 -39.79 27.14
N GLU A 477 -6.03 -40.59 26.92
CA GLU A 477 -6.17 -41.94 27.50
C GLU A 477 -4.96 -42.87 27.17
N GLU A 478 -4.27 -42.62 26.06
CA GLU A 478 -3.06 -43.36 25.66
C GLU A 478 -1.82 -43.07 26.53
N SER A 479 -1.79 -41.93 27.23
CA SER A 479 -0.65 -41.54 28.08
C SER A 479 -0.64 -42.26 29.44
N GLN A 480 -1.72 -42.95 29.81
CA GLN A 480 -1.81 -43.71 31.06
C GLN A 480 -1.25 -45.14 30.96
N ASN A 481 -1.03 -45.67 29.75
CA ASN A 481 -0.63 -47.08 29.53
C ASN A 481 0.85 -47.28 29.17
N GLY A 482 1.69 -46.24 29.23
CA GLY A 482 3.11 -46.30 28.84
C GLY A 482 4.08 -46.32 30.01
N GLU A 483 4.23 -47.46 30.70
CA GLU A 483 5.36 -47.66 31.61
C GLU A 483 6.70 -47.63 30.83
N GLY A 484 7.60 -46.70 31.19
CA GLY A 484 9.02 -46.77 30.82
C GLY A 484 9.52 -45.84 29.69
N LYS A 485 8.80 -44.78 29.29
CA LYS A 485 9.37 -43.76 28.40
C LYS A 485 10.09 -42.66 29.20
N VAL A 486 11.36 -42.41 28.87
CA VAL A 486 12.13 -41.25 29.34
C VAL A 486 11.33 -39.98 29.00
N LYS A 487 10.85 -39.27 30.03
CA LYS A 487 10.21 -37.96 29.87
C LYS A 487 11.29 -36.97 29.44
N VAL A 488 11.29 -36.61 28.17
CA VAL A 488 11.98 -35.41 27.70
C VAL A 488 11.06 -34.25 28.04
N GLU A 489 11.40 -33.44 29.04
CA GLU A 489 10.69 -32.17 29.29
C GLU A 489 11.03 -31.21 28.14
N ILE A 490 10.11 -31.07 27.19
CA ILE A 490 10.23 -30.13 26.07
C ILE A 490 9.41 -28.87 26.44
N GLU A 491 10.06 -27.72 26.36
CA GLU A 491 9.38 -26.42 26.43
C GLU A 491 8.51 -26.26 25.16
N PHE A 492 7.20 -26.42 25.32
CA PHE A 492 6.27 -26.39 24.19
C PHE A 492 6.06 -24.97 23.68
N GLY A 493 6.85 -24.58 22.69
CA GLY A 493 6.71 -23.31 21.98
C GLY A 493 5.75 -23.40 20.80
N LEU A 494 4.67 -22.62 20.84
CA LEU A 494 3.69 -22.47 19.76
C LEU A 494 3.89 -21.14 19.02
N SER A 495 3.77 -21.15 17.69
CA SER A 495 3.72 -19.91 16.92
C SER A 495 2.29 -19.41 16.75
N MET A 496 2.11 -18.10 16.62
CA MET A 496 0.80 -17.50 16.29
C MET A 496 0.24 -18.02 14.96
N ALA A 497 1.10 -18.29 13.97
CA ALA A 497 0.70 -18.89 12.70
C ALA A 497 0.13 -20.31 12.87
N ALA A 498 0.65 -21.12 13.80
CA ALA A 498 0.11 -22.45 14.07
C ALA A 498 -1.31 -22.38 14.64
N LEU A 499 -1.54 -21.47 15.59
CA LEU A 499 -2.88 -21.21 16.16
C LEU A 499 -3.84 -20.71 15.08
N GLN A 500 -3.40 -19.74 14.26
CA GLN A 500 -4.21 -19.23 13.16
C GLN A 500 -4.53 -20.34 12.14
N GLY A 501 -3.58 -21.23 11.84
CA GLY A 501 -3.77 -22.39 10.97
C GLY A 501 -4.86 -23.32 11.48
N PHE A 502 -4.88 -23.61 12.79
CA PHE A 502 -5.96 -24.40 13.41
C PHE A 502 -7.33 -23.72 13.30
N LEU A 503 -7.41 -22.42 13.60
CA LEU A 503 -8.68 -21.67 13.50
C LEU A 503 -9.20 -21.61 12.05
N LEU A 504 -8.30 -21.56 11.06
CA LEU A 504 -8.66 -21.62 9.64
C LEU A 504 -9.30 -22.95 9.22
N THR A 505 -9.13 -24.03 9.99
CA THR A 505 -9.86 -25.29 9.77
C THR A 505 -11.29 -25.27 10.34
N HIS A 506 -11.59 -24.31 11.24
CA HIS A 506 -12.86 -24.17 11.94
C HIS A 506 -13.50 -22.78 11.69
N LYS A 507 -13.56 -22.34 10.43
CA LYS A 507 -13.87 -20.94 10.04
C LYS A 507 -15.17 -20.36 10.60
N LYS A 508 -16.19 -21.19 10.82
CA LYS A 508 -17.54 -20.76 11.22
C LYS A 508 -18.03 -21.43 12.51
N THR A 509 -17.21 -22.27 13.12
CA THR A 509 -17.60 -23.18 14.21
C THR A 509 -16.75 -22.91 15.45
N PRO A 510 -17.00 -21.79 16.16
CA PRO A 510 -16.17 -21.36 17.28
C PRO A 510 -16.20 -22.35 18.47
N ARG A 511 -17.35 -22.95 18.80
CA ARG A 511 -17.42 -23.94 19.89
C ARG A 511 -16.64 -25.21 19.57
N LEU A 512 -16.82 -25.74 18.36
CA LEU A 512 -16.10 -26.92 17.90
C LEU A 512 -14.58 -26.68 17.91
N ALA A 513 -14.14 -25.47 17.55
CA ALA A 513 -12.73 -25.08 17.65
C ALA A 513 -12.23 -25.09 19.10
N ALA A 514 -13.03 -24.58 20.05
CA ALA A 514 -12.69 -24.59 21.47
C ALA A 514 -12.64 -26.02 22.05
N GLU A 515 -13.61 -26.87 21.71
CA GLU A 515 -13.67 -28.27 22.18
C GLU A 515 -12.50 -29.12 21.64
N LYS A 516 -12.18 -28.99 20.34
CA LYS A 516 -11.11 -29.76 19.70
C LYS A 516 -9.70 -29.22 19.94
N SER A 517 -9.58 -28.07 20.60
CA SER A 517 -8.28 -27.43 20.85
C SER A 517 -7.33 -28.31 21.68
N SER A 518 -7.87 -29.03 22.67
CA SER A 518 -7.10 -29.95 23.53
C SER A 518 -6.58 -31.16 22.78
N GLU A 519 -7.41 -31.78 21.94
CA GLU A 519 -7.02 -32.92 21.10
C GLU A 519 -5.93 -32.50 20.10
N TRP A 520 -6.13 -31.36 19.44
CA TRP A 520 -5.16 -30.82 18.50
C TRP A 520 -3.81 -30.49 19.17
N SER A 521 -3.82 -29.87 20.35
CA SER A 521 -2.58 -29.56 21.10
C SER A 521 -1.82 -30.82 21.50
N ASN A 522 -2.52 -31.87 21.96
CA ASN A 522 -1.91 -33.16 22.29
C ASN A 522 -1.25 -33.80 21.07
N ASN A 523 -1.94 -33.83 19.92
CA ASN A 523 -1.39 -34.38 18.67
C ASN A 523 -0.14 -33.59 18.23
N LEU A 524 -0.17 -32.26 18.33
CA LEU A 524 0.97 -31.42 17.98
C LEU A 524 2.18 -31.66 18.89
N ARG A 525 1.96 -31.86 20.19
CA ARG A 525 3.01 -32.18 21.16
C ARG A 525 3.65 -33.54 20.85
N GLN A 526 2.83 -34.56 20.58
CA GLN A 526 3.32 -35.89 20.20
C GLN A 526 4.14 -35.84 18.90
N GLU A 527 3.69 -35.09 17.89
CA GLU A 527 4.46 -34.91 16.64
C GLU A 527 5.80 -34.21 16.88
N GLN A 528 5.84 -33.19 17.73
CA GLN A 528 7.09 -32.49 18.08
C GLN A 528 8.05 -33.41 18.82
N GLU A 529 7.57 -34.16 19.83
CA GLU A 529 8.35 -35.15 20.55
C GLU A 529 8.92 -36.23 19.62
N GLU A 530 8.12 -36.72 18.66
CA GLU A 530 8.57 -37.72 17.69
C GLU A 530 9.63 -37.16 16.73
N ARG A 531 9.45 -35.91 16.25
CA ARG A 531 10.44 -35.24 15.39
C ARG A 531 11.76 -35.03 16.11
N GLU A 532 11.74 -34.54 17.35
CA GLU A 532 12.95 -34.36 18.15
C GLU A 532 13.63 -35.69 18.47
N ARG A 533 12.85 -36.73 18.77
CA ARG A 533 13.39 -38.08 18.97
C ARG A 533 14.07 -38.62 17.71
N LYS A 534 13.49 -38.37 16.52
CA LYS A 534 14.11 -38.72 15.23
C LYS A 534 15.40 -37.91 14.98
N LYS A 535 15.41 -36.61 15.28
CA LYS A 535 16.61 -35.76 15.18
C LYS A 535 17.74 -36.27 16.08
N LEU A 536 17.46 -36.54 17.36
CA LEU A 536 18.42 -37.08 18.32
C LEU A 536 18.95 -38.46 17.90
N ALA A 537 18.08 -39.34 17.40
CA ALA A 537 18.49 -40.65 16.90
C ALA A 537 19.46 -40.53 15.70
N ARG A 538 19.16 -39.64 14.76
CA ARG A 538 20.02 -39.37 13.59
C ARG A 538 21.36 -38.76 14.00
N ARG A 539 21.37 -37.86 14.98
CA ARG A 539 22.60 -37.29 15.56
C ARG A 539 23.48 -38.38 16.19
N ALA A 540 22.88 -39.24 17.01
CA ALA A 540 23.60 -40.35 17.64
C ALA A 540 24.14 -41.36 16.61
N GLU A 541 23.42 -41.62 15.52
CA GLU A 541 23.89 -42.47 14.42
C GLU A 541 25.08 -41.84 13.69
N ARG A 542 25.04 -40.53 13.43
CA ARG A 542 26.16 -39.78 12.83
C ARG A 542 27.39 -39.75 13.73
N GLU A 543 27.21 -39.56 15.04
CA GLU A 543 28.31 -39.62 16.02
C GLU A 543 28.97 -41.01 16.03
N LYS A 544 28.18 -42.09 16.04
CA LYS A 544 28.70 -43.47 15.92
C LYS A 544 29.46 -43.72 14.61
N LEU A 545 28.99 -43.18 13.49
CA LEU A 545 29.68 -43.25 12.20
C LEU A 545 31.01 -42.47 12.19
N LYS A 546 31.07 -41.33 12.88
CA LYS A 546 32.31 -40.56 13.05
C LYS A 546 33.31 -41.29 13.93
N GLU A 547 32.88 -41.90 15.03
CA GLU A 547 33.73 -42.73 15.88
C GLU A 547 34.26 -43.98 15.14
N ALA A 548 33.43 -44.62 14.31
CA ALA A 548 33.83 -45.76 13.49
C ALA A 548 34.87 -45.40 12.43
N ASN A 549 34.74 -44.23 11.78
CA ASN A 549 35.69 -43.75 10.78
C ASN A 549 36.97 -43.14 11.37
N GLY A 550 36.92 -42.65 12.61
CA GLY A 550 38.10 -42.12 13.33
C GLY A 550 39.13 -43.19 13.72
N ASN A 551 38.75 -44.48 13.72
CA ASN A 551 39.63 -45.61 14.04
C ASN A 551 40.40 -46.20 12.83
N LEU A 552 40.31 -45.58 11.64
CA LEU A 552 41.02 -45.99 10.43
C LEU A 552 42.13 -44.97 10.07
N THR A 553 43.11 -44.77 10.96
CA THR A 553 44.41 -44.21 10.56
C THR A 553 45.33 -45.34 10.12
N PRO A 554 45.78 -45.41 8.84
CA PRO A 554 46.82 -46.34 8.46
C PRO A 554 48.14 -45.85 9.05
N VAL A 555 48.77 -46.70 9.86
CA VAL A 555 50.18 -46.54 10.24
C VAL A 555 50.99 -46.71 8.96
N ILE A 556 51.34 -45.60 8.31
CA ILE A 556 52.31 -45.61 7.20
C ILE A 556 53.69 -45.66 7.85
N GLU A 557 54.27 -46.86 7.87
CA GLU A 557 55.70 -47.09 8.07
C GLU A 557 56.49 -46.18 7.12
N LYS A 558 57.33 -45.31 7.70
CA LYS A 558 58.33 -44.54 6.97
C LYS A 558 59.49 -45.48 6.63
N ASP A 559 59.40 -46.14 5.49
CA ASP A 559 60.57 -46.70 4.85
C ASP A 559 61.37 -45.60 4.15
N SER A 560 62.63 -45.53 4.56
CA SER A 560 63.73 -44.78 3.98
C SER A 560 63.99 -45.16 2.51
N VAL A 561 64.15 -44.18 1.62
CA VAL A 561 65.06 -44.08 0.43
C VAL A 561 64.72 -42.69 -0.18
N GLY A 562 65.59 -41.71 -0.46
CA GLY A 562 66.99 -41.75 -0.83
C GLY A 562 67.15 -41.23 -2.27
N LYS A 563 67.08 -39.91 -2.49
CA LYS A 563 67.93 -39.08 -3.39
C LYS A 563 67.33 -37.69 -3.61
#